data_AF-A0A7L2V5Q0-F1
#
_entry.id   AF-A0A7L2V5Q0-F1
#
_cell.length_a   1.000
_cell.length_b   1.000
_cell.length_c   1.000
_cell.angle_alpha   90.00
_cell.angle_beta   90.00
_cell.angle_gamma   90.00
#
_symmetry.space_group_name_H-M   'P 1'
#
loop_
_entity.id
_entity.type
_entity.pdbx_description
1 polymer ?
#
loop_
_entity_poly.entity_id
_entity_poly.type
_entity_poly.pdbx_seq_one_letter_code
_entity_poly.pdbx_strand_id
1 'polypeptide(L)'
;GKRPEDFGSHTMRILIFILALGVFSCSGFPVYDYELPISEEALNASIARINSRSWGPNLYGVLRSHVSRVDTWSSDAYTLELKFSIRETVCPKASGRDPFTCDFKIGPFVTTAFCRSVVEVSGEQVSNVAVQCHHGTSSSESMSSEEV
;
A
#
# COMPACT_ATOMS: atom_id res chain seq x y z
N GLY A 1 -38.47 -35.12 43.84
CA GLY A 1 -38.25 -33.68 43.59
C GLY A 1 -36.77 -33.45 43.40
N LYS A 2 -36.36 -32.94 42.24
CA LYS A 2 -34.96 -32.54 42.00
C LYS A 2 -34.72 -31.19 42.69
N ARG A 3 -33.66 -31.11 43.50
CA ARG A 3 -33.30 -29.96 44.33
C ARG A 3 -33.01 -28.73 43.42
N PRO A 4 -33.43 -27.51 43.79
CA PRO A 4 -33.26 -26.31 42.94
C PRO A 4 -31.81 -25.91 42.68
N GLU A 5 -30.85 -26.43 43.46
CA GLU A 5 -29.47 -25.93 43.52
C GLU A 5 -28.57 -26.53 42.42
N ASP A 6 -28.98 -27.66 41.83
CA ASP A 6 -28.22 -28.35 40.77
C ASP A 6 -28.40 -27.67 39.39
N PHE A 7 -29.50 -26.94 39.21
CA PHE A 7 -29.81 -26.22 37.97
C PHE A 7 -28.98 -24.95 37.81
N GLY A 8 -28.67 -24.27 38.92
CA GLY A 8 -27.82 -23.07 38.95
C GLY A 8 -26.34 -23.35 38.64
N SER A 9 -25.84 -24.52 39.08
CA SER A 9 -24.45 -24.94 38.85
C SER A 9 -24.17 -25.24 37.36
N HIS A 10 -25.09 -25.92 36.69
CA HIS A 10 -24.96 -26.22 35.26
C HIS A 10 -25.11 -24.98 34.37
N THR A 11 -26.06 -24.11 34.69
CA THR A 11 -26.27 -22.86 33.94
C THR A 11 -25.09 -21.91 34.09
N MET A 12 -24.50 -21.79 35.29
CA MET A 12 -23.29 -20.99 35.51
C MET A 12 -22.08 -21.53 34.71
N ARG A 13 -21.88 -22.86 34.67
CA ARG A 13 -20.80 -23.47 33.88
C ARG A 13 -20.98 -23.25 32.38
N ILE A 14 -22.20 -23.38 31.86
CA ILE A 14 -22.50 -23.12 30.45
C ILE A 14 -22.22 -21.65 30.08
N LEU A 15 -22.59 -20.70 30.95
CA LEU A 15 -22.29 -19.28 30.74
C LEU A 15 -20.78 -19.01 30.70
N ILE A 16 -20.00 -19.66 31.57
CA ILE A 16 -18.53 -19.53 31.58
C ILE A 16 -17.92 -20.09 30.28
N PHE A 17 -18.42 -21.23 29.79
CA PHE A 17 -17.96 -21.79 28.51
C PHE A 17 -18.31 -20.89 27.31
N ILE A 18 -19.51 -20.30 27.29
CA ILE A 18 -19.92 -19.36 26.22
C ILE A 18 -19.06 -18.09 26.27
N LEU A 19 -18.79 -17.56 27.46
CA LEU A 19 -17.92 -16.39 27.65
C LEU A 19 -16.47 -16.69 27.21
N ALA A 20 -15.93 -17.86 27.56
CA ALA A 20 -14.57 -18.25 27.16
C ALA A 20 -14.44 -18.46 25.64
N LEU A 21 -15.46 -19.04 24.98
CA LEU A 21 -15.48 -19.20 23.53
C LEU A 21 -15.65 -17.86 22.80
N GLY A 22 -16.42 -16.92 23.35
CA GLY A 22 -16.61 -15.59 22.78
C GLY A 22 -15.33 -14.73 22.79
N VAL A 23 -14.49 -14.88 23.82
CA VAL A 23 -13.19 -14.18 23.90
C VAL A 23 -12.21 -14.70 22.84
N PHE A 24 -12.29 -15.97 22.44
CA PHE A 24 -11.38 -16.57 21.47
C PHE A 24 -11.67 -16.15 20.02
N SER A 25 -12.89 -15.69 19.72
CA SER A 25 -13.29 -15.30 18.36
C SER A 25 -13.13 -13.80 18.05
N CYS A 26 -12.70 -12.97 19.01
CA CYS A 26 -12.62 -11.51 18.84
C CYS A 26 -11.19 -10.97 18.65
N SER A 27 -10.23 -11.80 18.22
CA SER A 27 -8.92 -11.33 17.76
C SER A 27 -9.00 -10.79 16.33
N GLY A 28 -9.93 -9.87 16.08
CA GLY A 28 -9.98 -9.11 14.83
C GLY A 28 -8.85 -8.08 14.86
N PHE A 29 -7.80 -8.29 14.06
CA PHE A 29 -6.78 -7.26 13.86
C PHE A 29 -7.46 -6.05 13.23
N PRO A 30 -7.26 -4.82 13.75
CA PRO A 30 -7.83 -3.65 13.10
C PRO A 30 -7.19 -3.50 11.72
N VAL A 31 -7.97 -3.77 10.68
CA VAL A 31 -7.63 -3.34 9.31
C VAL A 31 -7.97 -1.86 9.27
N TYR A 32 -6.96 -1.01 9.43
CA TYR A 32 -7.13 0.41 9.19
C TYR A 32 -7.33 0.59 7.69
N ASP A 33 -8.56 0.91 7.29
CA ASP A 33 -8.87 1.41 5.96
C ASP A 33 -8.31 2.85 5.92
N TYR A 34 -7.01 2.97 5.65
CA TYR A 34 -6.41 4.27 5.37
C TYR A 34 -7.03 4.74 4.06
N GLU A 35 -8.09 5.52 4.20
CA GLU A 35 -8.91 5.97 3.10
C GLU A 35 -8.05 6.59 2.00
N LEU A 36 -8.47 6.27 0.79
CA LEU A 36 -7.83 6.48 -0.50
C LEU A 36 -7.35 7.92 -0.84
N PRO A 37 -7.92 9.05 -0.34
CA PRO A 37 -7.52 10.37 -0.84
C PRO A 37 -6.04 10.71 -0.64
N ILE A 38 -5.46 10.44 0.54
CA ILE A 38 -4.03 10.75 0.75
C ILE A 38 -3.14 9.78 -0.02
N SER A 39 -3.61 8.55 -0.29
CA SER A 39 -2.88 7.60 -1.13
C SER A 39 -2.79 8.07 -2.59
N GLU A 40 -3.83 8.76 -3.09
CA GLU A 40 -3.86 9.34 -4.44
C GLU A 40 -2.94 10.56 -4.53
N GLU A 41 -2.99 11.45 -3.53
CA GLU A 41 -2.09 12.61 -3.47
C GLU A 41 -0.62 12.18 -3.35
N ALA A 42 -0.34 11.20 -2.49
CA ALA A 42 0.99 10.60 -2.36
C ALA A 42 1.46 9.99 -3.70
N LEU A 43 0.60 9.26 -4.40
CA LEU A 43 0.93 8.68 -5.71
C LEU A 43 1.19 9.76 -6.77
N ASN A 44 0.37 10.82 -6.78
CA ASN A 44 0.56 11.96 -7.68
C ASN A 44 1.91 12.65 -7.42
N ALA A 45 2.24 12.90 -6.15
CA ALA A 45 3.52 13.46 -5.75
C ALA A 45 4.70 12.57 -6.15
N SER A 46 4.58 11.24 -5.99
CA SER A 46 5.58 10.26 -6.45
C SER A 46 5.80 10.33 -7.96
N ILE A 47 4.74 10.45 -8.75
CA ILE A 47 4.83 10.51 -10.22
C ILE A 47 5.36 11.86 -10.70
N ALA A 48 4.94 12.96 -10.09
CA ALA A 48 5.52 14.28 -10.34
C ALA A 48 7.04 14.26 -10.07
N ARG A 49 7.47 13.64 -8.98
CA ARG A 49 8.89 13.46 -8.64
C ARG A 49 9.64 12.67 -9.71
N ILE A 50 9.10 11.56 -10.20
CA ILE A 50 9.70 10.77 -11.29
C ILE A 50 9.79 11.60 -12.58
N ASN A 51 8.72 12.28 -12.98
CA ASN A 51 8.67 13.06 -14.21
C ASN A 51 9.61 14.26 -14.19
N SER A 52 9.82 14.87 -13.02
CA SER A 52 10.80 15.96 -12.84
C SER A 52 12.26 15.49 -12.96
N ARG A 53 12.57 14.27 -12.53
CA ARG A 53 13.95 13.73 -12.47
C ARG A 53 14.36 12.95 -13.70
N SER A 54 13.42 12.34 -14.40
CA SER A 54 13.70 11.54 -15.60
C SER A 54 14.16 12.41 -16.76
N TRP A 55 15.11 11.92 -17.56
CA TRP A 55 15.66 12.65 -18.71
C TRP A 55 14.88 12.45 -20.01
N GLY A 56 13.95 11.49 -20.04
CA GLY A 56 13.14 11.20 -21.22
C GLY A 56 12.25 12.37 -21.65
N PRO A 57 11.90 12.47 -22.96
CA PRO A 57 11.12 13.59 -23.50
C PRO A 57 9.63 13.53 -23.14
N ASN A 58 9.11 12.35 -22.78
CA ASN A 58 7.70 12.14 -22.48
C ASN A 58 7.47 11.87 -20.99
N LEU A 59 6.22 12.05 -20.57
CA LEU A 59 5.77 11.74 -19.23
C LEU A 59 5.68 10.22 -19.01
N TYR A 60 5.93 9.80 -17.79
CA TYR A 60 5.59 8.47 -17.28
C TYR A 60 4.23 8.54 -16.57
N GLY A 61 3.38 7.56 -16.84
CA GLY A 61 2.10 7.35 -16.16
C GLY A 61 2.09 6.05 -15.35
N VAL A 62 1.12 5.93 -14.44
CA VAL A 62 0.93 4.75 -13.56
C VAL A 62 0.05 3.72 -14.25
N LEU A 63 0.49 2.47 -14.30
CA LEU A 63 -0.33 1.34 -14.76
C LEU A 63 -1.17 0.75 -13.63
N ARG A 64 -0.51 0.48 -12.49
CA ARG A 64 -1.12 -0.08 -11.28
C ARG A 64 -0.35 0.42 -10.06
N SER A 65 -1.06 0.66 -8.97
CA SER A 65 -0.49 1.06 -7.67
C SER A 65 -1.20 0.30 -6.55
N HIS A 66 -0.49 0.12 -5.44
CA HIS A 66 -1.07 -0.28 -4.17
C HIS A 66 -0.21 0.25 -3.02
N VAL A 67 -0.85 0.45 -1.88
CA VAL A 67 -0.15 0.72 -0.62
C VAL A 67 0.38 -0.60 -0.08
N SER A 68 1.69 -0.69 0.13
CA SER A 68 2.30 -1.90 0.69
C SER A 68 2.53 -1.82 2.19
N ARG A 69 2.70 -0.61 2.74
CA ARG A 69 2.92 -0.41 4.17
C ARG A 69 2.51 0.99 4.59
N VAL A 70 2.03 1.11 5.83
CA VAL A 70 1.79 2.39 6.51
C VAL A 70 2.45 2.32 7.88
N ASP A 71 3.33 3.27 8.16
CA ASP A 71 4.05 3.39 9.42
C ASP A 71 3.67 4.71 10.09
N THR A 72 2.93 4.64 11.20
CA THR A 72 2.56 5.83 11.97
C THR A 72 3.67 6.20 12.95
N TRP A 73 4.10 7.46 12.92
CA TRP A 73 5.09 7.98 13.87
C TRP A 73 4.43 8.73 15.03
N SER A 74 3.32 9.42 14.74
CA SER A 74 2.52 10.19 15.69
C SER A 74 1.06 10.25 15.25
N SER A 75 0.21 10.95 16.00
CA SER A 75 -1.22 11.11 15.65
C SER A 75 -1.46 11.82 14.31
N ASP A 76 -0.52 12.66 13.88
CA ASP A 76 -0.62 13.55 12.73
C ASP A 76 0.48 13.34 11.69
N ALA A 77 1.45 12.45 11.95
CA ALA A 77 2.52 12.13 11.02
C ALA A 77 2.68 10.61 10.81
N TYR A 78 2.74 10.21 9.55
CA TYR A 78 2.89 8.83 9.13
C TYR A 78 3.62 8.74 7.79
N THR A 79 4.13 7.55 7.51
CA THR A 79 4.87 7.23 6.30
C THR A 79 4.08 6.20 5.49
N LEU A 80 3.86 6.50 4.21
CA LEU A 80 3.22 5.61 3.25
C LEU A 80 4.27 4.98 2.34
N GLU A 81 4.28 3.66 2.27
CA GLU A 81 5.01 2.94 1.24
C GLU A 81 4.06 2.53 0.10
N LEU A 82 4.34 3.04 -1.09
CA LEU A 82 3.63 2.73 -2.32
C LEU A 82 4.49 1.84 -3.22
N LYS A 83 3.87 0.81 -3.78
CA LYS A 83 4.44 0.02 -4.87
C LYS A 83 3.59 0.21 -6.11
N PHE A 84 4.20 0.66 -7.19
CA PHE A 84 3.50 0.93 -8.44
C PHE A 84 4.37 0.65 -9.66
N SER A 85 3.72 0.40 -10.78
CA SER A 85 4.39 0.24 -12.07
C SER A 85 4.13 1.44 -12.97
N ILE A 86 5.16 1.86 -13.68
CA ILE A 86 5.11 3.00 -14.60
C ILE A 86 5.46 2.59 -16.02
N ARG A 87 4.92 3.36 -16.97
CA ARG A 87 5.24 3.24 -18.39
C ARG A 87 5.28 4.60 -19.05
N GLU A 88 6.14 4.73 -20.06
CA GLU A 88 6.24 5.97 -20.84
C GLU A 88 4.94 6.20 -21.62
N THR A 89 4.48 7.44 -21.63
CA THR A 89 3.27 7.90 -22.33
C THR A 89 3.61 8.58 -23.65
N VAL A 90 2.59 8.84 -24.47
CA VAL A 90 2.73 9.62 -25.71
C VAL A 90 2.82 11.12 -25.45
N CYS A 91 2.52 11.58 -24.24
CA CYS A 91 2.50 12.99 -23.88
C CYS A 91 3.92 13.54 -23.65
N PRO A 92 4.34 14.58 -24.39
CA PRO A 92 5.59 15.27 -24.11
C PRO A 92 5.56 15.97 -22.75
N LYS A 93 6.68 16.01 -22.04
CA LYS A 93 6.78 16.72 -20.75
C LYS A 93 6.46 18.21 -20.86
N ALA A 94 6.82 18.83 -21.97
CA ALA A 94 6.56 20.25 -22.22
C ALA A 94 5.07 20.58 -22.45
N SER A 95 4.20 19.58 -22.59
CA SER A 95 2.78 19.80 -22.88
C SER A 95 1.96 20.31 -21.68
N GLY A 96 2.48 20.17 -20.45
CA GLY A 96 1.74 20.49 -19.22
C GLY A 96 0.51 19.62 -18.98
N ARG A 97 0.33 18.52 -19.74
CA ARG A 97 -0.76 17.58 -19.55
C ARG A 97 -0.57 16.75 -18.28
N ASP A 98 -1.70 16.35 -17.71
CA ASP A 98 -1.73 15.40 -16.60
C ASP A 98 -1.36 13.99 -17.08
N PRO A 99 -0.31 13.35 -16.54
CA PRO A 99 0.08 11.98 -16.86
C PRO A 99 -1.03 10.94 -16.74
N PHE A 100 -2.04 11.14 -15.87
CA PHE A 100 -3.14 10.19 -15.69
C PHE A 100 -4.15 10.20 -16.85
N THR A 101 -4.15 11.26 -17.66
CA THR A 101 -5.03 11.40 -18.84
C THR A 101 -4.34 11.01 -20.16
N CYS A 102 -3.07 10.62 -20.08
CA CYS A 102 -2.23 10.38 -21.24
C CYS A 102 -2.19 8.90 -21.63
N ASP A 103 -2.34 8.62 -22.91
CA ASP A 103 -2.20 7.27 -23.43
C ASP A 103 -0.76 6.77 -23.29
N PHE A 104 -0.62 5.48 -22.99
CA PHE A 104 0.69 4.83 -22.94
C PHE A 104 1.25 4.62 -24.35
N LYS A 105 2.58 4.71 -24.47
CA LYS A 105 3.24 4.23 -25.69
C LYS A 105 3.04 2.74 -25.85
N ILE A 106 2.88 2.33 -27.10
CA ILE A 106 2.74 0.93 -27.51
C ILE A 106 3.92 0.62 -28.41
N GLY A 107 4.61 -0.48 -28.13
CA GLY A 107 5.70 -0.95 -28.96
C GLY A 107 6.57 -2.01 -28.27
N PRO A 108 7.34 -2.77 -29.04
CA PRO A 108 8.15 -3.88 -28.52
C PRO A 108 9.29 -3.43 -27.59
N PHE A 109 9.69 -2.15 -27.67
CA PHE A 109 10.78 -1.59 -26.85
C PHE A 109 10.28 -0.74 -25.68
N VAL A 110 8.96 -0.66 -25.47
CA VAL A 110 8.38 0.11 -24.35
C VAL A 110 8.43 -0.73 -23.08
N THR A 111 9.39 -0.44 -22.20
CA THR A 111 9.55 -1.18 -20.94
C THR A 111 8.64 -0.64 -19.84
N THR A 112 8.14 -1.55 -19.01
CA THR A 112 7.51 -1.18 -17.74
C THR A 112 8.57 -1.17 -16.64
N ALA A 113 8.56 -0.14 -15.80
CA ALA A 113 9.43 -0.07 -14.62
C ALA A 113 8.59 -0.26 -13.36
N PHE A 114 9.19 -0.88 -12.35
CA PHE A 114 8.59 -1.08 -11.04
C PHE A 114 9.22 -0.11 -10.05
N CYS A 115 8.38 0.64 -9.34
CA CYS A 115 8.79 1.69 -8.43
C CYS A 115 8.30 1.40 -7.01
N ARG A 116 9.18 1.69 -6.06
CA ARG A 116 8.87 1.81 -4.64
C ARG A 116 8.98 3.27 -4.27
N SER A 117 7.94 3.83 -3.67
CA SER A 117 7.95 5.18 -3.12
C SER A 117 7.67 5.15 -1.63
N VAL A 118 8.41 5.95 -0.88
CA VAL A 118 8.17 6.24 0.52
C VAL A 118 7.78 7.70 0.60
N VAL A 119 6.58 7.97 1.11
CA VAL A 119 5.99 9.30 1.21
C VAL A 119 5.76 9.60 2.68
N GLU A 120 6.37 10.67 3.16
CA GLU A 120 6.13 11.18 4.50
C GLU A 120 4.97 12.17 4.45
N VAL A 121 4.02 11.98 5.37
CA VAL A 121 2.83 12.82 5.52
C VAL A 121 2.84 13.40 6.93
N SER A 122 2.61 14.71 7.05
CA SER A 122 2.47 15.40 8.33
C SER A 122 1.37 16.44 8.22
N GLY A 123 0.45 16.46 9.18
CA GLY A 123 -0.69 17.39 9.17
C GLY A 123 -1.52 17.26 7.89
N GLU A 124 -1.78 16.01 7.46
CA GLU A 124 -2.52 15.65 6.24
C GLU A 124 -1.91 16.14 4.92
N GLN A 125 -0.65 16.59 4.93
CA GLN A 125 0.06 17.06 3.74
C GLN A 125 1.33 16.25 3.49
N VAL A 126 1.66 16.08 2.21
CA VAL A 126 2.90 15.42 1.79
C VAL A 126 4.11 16.32 2.12
N SER A 127 4.96 15.85 3.03
CA SER A 127 6.17 16.58 3.46
C SER A 127 7.41 16.14 2.69
N ASN A 128 7.55 14.84 2.39
CA ASN A 128 8.69 14.29 1.67
C ASN A 128 8.28 13.14 0.75
N VAL A 129 9.00 13.01 -0.37
CA VAL A 129 8.80 11.96 -1.37
C VAL A 129 10.15 11.40 -1.83
N ALA A 130 10.39 10.14 -1.48
CA ALA A 130 11.52 9.35 -1.95
C ALA A 130 11.03 8.25 -2.89
N VAL A 131 11.56 8.19 -4.11
CA VAL A 131 11.16 7.19 -5.11
C VAL A 131 12.38 6.48 -5.66
N GLN A 132 12.29 5.16 -5.75
CA GLN A 132 13.27 4.31 -6.39
C GLN A 132 12.56 3.41 -7.41
N CYS A 133 13.04 3.44 -8.66
CA CYS A 133 12.50 2.63 -9.75
C CYS A 133 13.56 1.69 -10.30
N HIS A 134 13.14 0.49 -10.66
CA HIS A 134 13.96 -0.51 -11.32
C HIS A 134 13.28 -0.91 -12.63
N HIS A 135 14.07 -1.09 -13.69
CA HIS A 135 13.54 -1.62 -14.94
C HIS A 135 13.13 -3.08 -14.72
N GLY A 136 12.03 -3.50 -15.35
CA GLY A 136 11.62 -4.90 -15.37
C GLY A 136 12.56 -5.75 -16.22
N THR A 137 13.80 -5.93 -15.79
CA THR A 137 14.53 -7.17 -16.06
C THR A 137 14.04 -8.16 -15.01
N SER A 138 13.50 -9.30 -15.44
CA SER A 138 13.21 -10.41 -14.55
C SER A 138 14.44 -10.69 -13.69
N SER A 139 14.47 -10.20 -12.46
CA SER A 139 15.50 -10.56 -11.50
C SER A 139 15.25 -12.02 -11.15
N SER A 140 16.10 -12.90 -11.66
CA SER A 140 16.17 -14.27 -11.19
C SER A 140 16.43 -14.21 -9.68
N GLU A 141 15.40 -14.52 -8.90
CA GLU A 141 15.50 -14.70 -7.45
C GLU A 141 16.47 -15.87 -7.21
N SER A 142 17.75 -15.58 -6.93
CA SER A 142 18.72 -16.59 -6.52
C SER A 142 18.42 -16.94 -5.06
N MET A 143 17.76 -18.09 -4.85
CA MET A 143 17.65 -18.69 -3.52
C MET A 143 19.04 -19.14 -3.07
N SER A 144 19.68 -18.36 -2.19
CA SER A 144 20.88 -18.79 -1.48
C SER A 144 20.43 -19.58 -0.27
N SER A 145 20.53 -20.91 -0.36
CA SER A 145 20.38 -21.81 0.79
C SER A 145 21.59 -21.66 1.69
N GLU A 146 21.43 -21.07 2.87
CA GLU A 146 22.39 -21.25 3.96
C GLU A 146 21.96 -22.48 4.76
N GLU A 147 22.78 -23.53 4.66
CA GLU A 147 22.73 -24.72 5.51
C GLU A 147 23.47 -24.38 6.82
N VAL A 148 22.78 -24.39 7.97
CA VAL A 148 23.35 -24.71 9.31
C VAL A 148 22.28 -25.39 10.15
#